data_AF-A0A8I0HB77-F1
#
_entry.id   AF-A0A8I0HB77-F1
#
_cell.length_a   1.000
_cell.length_b   1.000
_cell.length_c   1.000
_cell.angle_alpha   90.00
_cell.angle_beta   90.00
_cell.angle_gamma   90.00
#
_symmetry.space_group_name_H-M   'P 1'
#
loop_
_entity.id
_entity.type
_entity.pdbx_description
1 polymer ?
#
loop_
_entity_poly.entity_id
_entity_poly.type
_entity_poly.pdbx_seq_one_letter_code
_entity_poly.pdbx_strand_id
1 'polypeptide(L)'
;PDDIAQIDVLKDASAAAVYGAKAANGVIIVSTKKGKNGKPMINFSTNWSFSTMGANRDVYDGEGYLKYRRDWYVAGTYGVNPETGAYE
;
A
#
# COMPACT_ATOMS: atom_id res chain seq x y z
N PRO A 1 -17.24 -7.30 1.87
CA PRO A 1 -16.58 -8.42 2.58
C PRO A 1 -17.54 -9.18 3.51
N ASP A 2 -18.43 -8.45 4.18
CA ASP A 2 -19.25 -8.97 5.27
C ASP A 2 -20.23 -10.09 4.86
N ASP A 3 -20.58 -10.20 3.58
CA ASP A 3 -21.47 -11.26 3.06
C ASP A 3 -20.74 -12.53 2.61
N ILE A 4 -19.42 -12.55 2.66
CA ILE A 4 -18.61 -13.70 2.26
C ILE A 4 -18.56 -14.69 3.42
N ALA A 5 -18.93 -15.94 3.15
CA ALA A 5 -18.80 -17.05 4.09
C ALA A 5 -17.44 -17.72 3.97
N GLN A 6 -16.97 -18.00 2.76
CA GLN A 6 -15.71 -18.70 2.49
C GLN A 6 -15.14 -18.29 1.14
N ILE A 7 -13.81 -18.20 1.07
CA ILE A 7 -13.06 -17.99 -0.18
C ILE A 7 -12.11 -19.18 -0.34
N ASP A 8 -12.29 -19.95 -1.40
CA ASP A 8 -11.40 -21.05 -1.75
C ASP A 8 -10.62 -20.69 -3.01
N VAL A 9 -9.29 -20.79 -2.94
CA VAL A 9 -8.39 -20.43 -4.04
C VAL A 9 -7.81 -21.70 -4.63
N LEU A 10 -8.26 -22.04 -5.84
CA LEU A 10 -7.79 -23.21 -6.57
C LEU A 10 -6.65 -22.82 -7.50
N LYS A 11 -5.45 -23.29 -7.15
CA LYS A 11 -4.20 -23.00 -7.84
C LYS A 11 -3.74 -24.11 -8.78
N ASP A 12 -4.30 -25.31 -8.64
CA ASP A 12 -3.87 -26.48 -9.39
C ASP A 12 -4.85 -26.81 -10.54
N ALA A 13 -4.30 -27.28 -11.67
CA ALA A 13 -5.01 -27.41 -12.94
C ALA A 13 -6.19 -28.40 -12.89
N SER A 14 -6.12 -29.38 -11.99
CA SER A 14 -7.16 -30.40 -11.80
C SER A 14 -8.46 -29.82 -11.24
N ALA A 15 -8.38 -28.79 -10.39
CA ALA A 15 -9.55 -28.14 -9.80
C ALA A 15 -10.13 -27.02 -10.69
N ALA A 16 -9.32 -26.49 -11.61
CA ALA A 16 -9.73 -25.55 -12.66
C ALA A 16 -10.47 -26.25 -13.83
N ALA A 17 -10.21 -27.54 -14.07
CA ALA A 17 -10.75 -28.29 -15.21
C ALA A 17 -12.29 -28.32 -15.27
N VAL A 18 -12.96 -28.26 -14.13
CA VAL A 18 -14.44 -28.25 -14.04
C VAL A 18 -15.04 -26.96 -14.62
N TYR A 19 -14.30 -25.85 -14.59
CA TYR A 19 -14.79 -24.51 -14.96
C TYR A 19 -14.35 -24.05 -16.37
N GLY A 20 -13.70 -24.92 -17.14
CA GLY A 20 -13.41 -24.74 -18.56
C GLY A 20 -12.28 -23.75 -18.86
N ALA A 21 -12.18 -23.31 -20.13
CA ALA A 21 -11.05 -22.52 -20.65
C ALA A 21 -10.76 -21.21 -19.89
N LYS A 22 -11.77 -20.64 -19.21
CA LYS A 22 -11.61 -19.41 -18.40
C LYS A 22 -10.85 -19.64 -17.09
N ALA A 23 -10.65 -20.89 -16.68
CA ALA A 23 -9.95 -21.29 -15.47
C ALA A 23 -8.43 -21.46 -15.66
N ALA A 24 -7.90 -21.13 -16.85
CA ALA A 24 -6.48 -21.31 -17.19
C ALA A 24 -5.51 -20.59 -16.24
N ASN A 25 -5.94 -19.49 -15.61
CA ASN A 25 -5.15 -18.71 -14.65
C ASN A 25 -5.46 -19.04 -13.17
N GLY A 26 -6.24 -20.09 -12.92
CA GLY A 26 -6.77 -20.43 -11.59
C GLY A 26 -8.19 -19.90 -11.35
N VAL A 27 -8.83 -20.39 -10.29
CA VAL A 27 -10.22 -20.04 -9.94
C VAL A 27 -10.31 -19.65 -8.47
N ILE A 28 -11.05 -18.57 -8.19
CA ILE A 28 -11.42 -18.18 -6.83
C ILE A 28 -12.90 -18.47 -6.66
N ILE A 29 -13.23 -19.40 -5.77
CA ILE A 29 -14.61 -19.73 -5.42
C ILE A 29 -14.99 -18.86 -4.22
N VAL A 30 -16.03 -18.05 -4.38
CA VAL A 30 -16.58 -17.22 -3.30
C VAL A 30 -17.95 -17.79 -2.93
N SER A 31 -18.07 -18.27 -1.70
CA SER A 31 -19.33 -18.71 -1.12
C SER A 31 -19.92 -17.59 -0.26
N THR A 32 -21.16 -17.19 -0.52
CA THR A 32 -21.87 -16.17 0.27
C THR A 32 -22.58 -16.78 1.48
N LYS A 33 -22.80 -15.97 2.52
CA LYS A 33 -23.57 -16.36 3.70
C LYS A 33 -25.01 -16.65 3.30
N LYS A 34 -25.51 -17.84 3.66
CA LYS A 34 -26.91 -18.26 3.48
C LYS A 34 -27.61 -18.38 4.83
N GLY A 35 -28.93 -18.19 4.84
CA GLY A 35 -29.75 -18.39 6.03
C GLY A 35 -29.60 -19.81 6.58
N LYS A 36 -29.47 -19.93 7.91
CA LYS A 36 -29.43 -21.22 8.61
C LYS A 36 -30.77 -21.45 9.30
N ASN A 37 -31.25 -22.69 9.29
CA ASN A 37 -32.44 -23.07 10.06
C ASN A 37 -32.16 -22.91 11.55
N GLY A 38 -33.02 -22.19 12.27
CA GLY A 38 -32.86 -21.90 13.69
C GLY A 38 -33.31 -20.50 14.07
N LYS A 39 -32.88 -20.03 15.25
CA LYS A 39 -33.21 -18.67 15.72
C LYS A 39 -32.56 -17.63 14.81
N PRO A 40 -33.29 -16.57 14.41
CA PRO A 40 -32.72 -15.51 13.60
C PRO A 40 -31.61 -14.78 14.39
N MET A 41 -30.45 -14.60 13.76
CA MET A 41 -29.36 -13.75 14.26
C MET A 41 -29.23 -12.52 13.38
N ILE A 42 -29.19 -11.35 14.02
CA ILE A 42 -28.98 -10.06 13.36
C ILE A 42 -27.63 -9.52 13.84
N ASN A 43 -26.71 -9.32 12.91
CA ASN A 43 -25.43 -8.67 13.16
C ASN A 43 -25.43 -7.28 12.53
N PHE A 44 -25.01 -6.27 13.29
CA PHE A 44 -24.83 -4.90 12.82
C PHE A 44 -23.36 -4.51 12.98
N SER A 45 -22.74 -4.02 11.91
CA SER A 45 -21.37 -3.51 11.90
C SER A 45 -21.38 -2.03 11.52
N THR A 46 -20.58 -1.21 12.21
CA THR A 46 -20.33 0.19 11.87
C THR A 46 -18.83 0.42 11.89
N ASN A 47 -18.29 1.07 10.85
CA ASN A 47 -16.87 1.37 10.74
C ASN A 47 -16.71 2.86 10.40
N TRP A 48 -15.95 3.59 11.23
CA TRP A 48 -15.52 4.96 10.96
C TRP A 48 -14.00 4.98 10.80
N SER A 49 -13.52 5.59 9.72
CA SER A 49 -12.09 5.69 9.42
C SER A 49 -11.76 7.08 8.91
N PHE A 50 -10.70 7.67 9.44
CA PHE A 50 -10.13 8.92 8.96
C PHE A 50 -8.77 8.62 8.36
N SER A 51 -8.56 9.03 7.12
CA SER A 51 -7.27 8.88 6.43
C SER A 51 -6.61 10.26 6.32
N THR A 52 -5.37 10.36 6.78
CA THR A 52 -4.52 11.54 6.57
C THR A 52 -3.39 11.18 5.60
N MET A 53 -2.73 12.20 5.05
CA MET A 53 -1.64 12.03 4.08
C MET A 53 -0.48 11.25 4.72
N GLY A 54 -0.23 10.03 4.25
CA GLY A 54 0.76 9.11 4.85
C GLY A 54 2.22 9.48 4.61
N ALA A 55 2.51 10.27 3.58
CA ALA A 55 3.83 10.83 3.33
C ALA A 55 3.67 12.22 2.70
N ASN A 56 4.02 13.25 3.45
CA ASN A 56 4.27 14.57 2.91
C ASN A 56 5.77 14.67 2.63
N ARG A 57 6.14 14.74 1.35
CA ARG A 57 7.53 15.05 1.00
C ARG A 57 7.62 16.57 0.97
N ASP A 58 8.26 17.13 1.99
CA ASP A 58 8.55 18.55 2.01
C ASP A 58 9.37 18.92 0.77
N VAL A 59 8.80 19.77 -0.06
CA VAL A 59 9.48 20.39 -1.19
C VAL A 59 10.05 21.72 -0.72
N TYR A 60 11.24 22.05 -1.20
CA TYR A 60 11.81 23.36 -0.92
C TYR A 60 10.95 24.46 -1.55
N ASP A 61 10.76 25.56 -0.83
CA ASP A 61 10.27 26.81 -1.38
C ASP A 61 11.32 27.45 -2.30
N GLY A 62 10.97 28.54 -2.98
CA GLY A 62 11.87 29.17 -3.97
C GLY A 62 13.23 29.56 -3.38
N GLU A 63 13.27 30.10 -2.17
CA GLU A 63 14.50 30.45 -1.48
C GLU A 63 15.27 29.22 -0.98
N GLY A 64 14.57 28.22 -0.43
CA GLY A 64 15.15 26.97 0.01
C GLY A 64 15.78 26.17 -1.13
N TYR A 65 15.19 26.21 -2.32
CA TYR A 65 15.76 25.59 -3.52
C TYR A 65 17.04 26.29 -3.97
N LEU A 66 17.06 27.63 -3.92
CA LEU A 66 18.26 28.41 -4.23
C LEU A 66 19.39 28.16 -3.24
N LYS A 67 19.06 28.02 -1.94
CA LYS A 67 20.04 27.64 -0.90
C LYS A 67 20.57 26.23 -1.14
N TYR A 68 19.69 25.24 -1.29
CA TYR A 68 20.07 23.86 -1.60
C TYR A 68 20.97 23.79 -2.84
N ARG A 69 20.60 24.50 -3.90
CA ARG A 69 21.36 24.56 -5.15
C ARG A 69 22.73 25.21 -4.92
N ARG A 70 22.80 26.33 -4.19
CA ARG A 70 24.07 26.97 -3.82
C ARG A 70 24.94 26.01 -3.03
N ASP A 71 24.42 25.44 -1.95
CA ASP A 71 25.16 24.51 -1.09
C ASP A 71 25.67 23.30 -1.89
N TRP A 72 24.90 22.78 -2.86
CA TRP A 72 25.34 21.71 -3.76
C TRP A 72 26.47 22.12 -4.71
N TYR A 73 26.41 23.33 -5.28
CA TYR A 73 27.49 23.86 -6.12
C TYR A 73 28.77 24.15 -5.33
N VAL A 74 28.65 24.53 -4.06
CA VAL A 74 29.80 24.86 -3.20
C VAL A 74 30.30 23.63 -2.41
N ALA A 75 29.51 22.56 -2.29
CA ALA A 75 29.89 21.31 -1.63
C ALA A 75 31.14 20.63 -2.24
N GLY A 76 31.35 20.81 -3.55
CA GLY A 76 32.56 20.32 -4.23
C GLY A 76 33.79 21.22 -4.06
N THR A 77 33.62 22.43 -3.50
CA THR A 77 34.70 23.42 -3.34
C THR A 77 35.13 23.62 -1.88
N TYR A 78 34.37 23.12 -0.90
CA TYR A 78 34.76 23.11 0.51
C TYR A 78 35.87 22.06 0.75
N GLY A 79 37.12 22.46 0.55
CA GLY A 79 38.25 21.74 1.12
C GLY A 79 38.27 22.00 2.62
N VAL A 80 38.30 20.97 3.45
CA VAL A 80 38.46 21.16 4.90
C VAL A 80 39.79 21.88 5.13
N ASN A 81 39.74 23.08 5.69
CA ASN A 81 40.96 23.81 6.05
C ASN A 81 41.64 23.04 7.21
N PRO A 82 42.86 22.47 7.02
CA PRO A 82 43.50 21.60 7.99
C PRO A 82 43.94 22.32 9.28
N GLU A 83 43.89 23.65 9.34
CA GLU A 83 44.28 24.43 10.52
C GLU A 83 43.10 24.83 11.41
N THR A 84 41.89 24.98 10.84
CA THR A 84 40.70 25.48 11.56
C THR A 84 39.59 24.45 11.68
N GLY A 85 39.63 23.37 10.88
CA GLY A 85 38.59 22.33 10.84
C GLY A 85 37.23 22.83 10.35
N ALA A 86 37.17 24.07 9.84
CA ALA A 86 35.98 24.68 9.28
C ALA A 86 35.90 24.40 7.77
N TYR A 87 34.67 24.35 7.26
CA TYR A 87 34.39 24.26 5.84
C TYR A 87 34.56 25.66 5.24
N GLU A 88 35.63 25.87 4.44
CA GLU A 88 35.87 27.11 3.67
C GLU A 88 35.82 26.86 2.16
#